data_AF-A0A2H0DJM9-F1
#
_entry.id   AF-A0A2H0DJM9-F1
#
_cell.length_a   1.000
_cell.length_b   1.000
_cell.length_c   1.000
_cell.angle_alpha   90.00
_cell.angle_beta   90.00
_cell.angle_gamma   90.00
#
_symmetry.space_group_name_H-M   'P 1'
#
loop_
_entity.id
_entity.type
_entity.pdbx_description
1 polymer ?
#
loop_
_entity_poly.entity_id
_entity_poly.type
_entity_poly.pdbx_seq_one_letter_code
_entity_poly.pdbx_strand_id
1 'polypeptide(L)'
;RVGNAATNVSGVPISKFYSTPGVYTLSATAELDGVILSQSAQFTVSSPNILLVYPPNGSQGLTDQPLIFRWNSSGAANYRLVIRSYTQGLKEVFNQKIGGQNFFSYNGSPLSAGENEQYDWRIEGLDQNDNKIAQSDIPYTFTLASSDPLTRDLAVTGLEVLSKQGFTLRFKVSVENQGGTTESNIDLKFSLGGLPAPGSPVTLPLMQPAATRSYEFTVDFPSDQNQSLATACLSFFDDNVPNNCKTMQIQKPPVEGGGGDAIFDGGRKLSMDELWSAIESVLAERGMSFSDYGVVPGDPDMTAEDLAALLDALR
;
A
#
# COMPACT_ATOMS: atom_id res chain seq x y z
N ARG A 1 -40.41 -45.98 18.55
CA ARG A 1 -39.56 -44.78 18.46
C ARG A 1 -38.21 -45.16 19.06
N VAL A 2 -37.24 -45.53 18.22
CA VAL A 2 -35.86 -45.83 18.61
C VAL A 2 -35.00 -44.71 18.02
N GLY A 3 -34.14 -44.14 18.85
CA GLY A 3 -33.63 -42.77 18.72
C GLY A 3 -32.63 -42.53 17.59
N ASN A 4 -32.50 -41.24 17.26
CA ASN A 4 -31.49 -40.66 16.36
C ASN A 4 -30.07 -40.80 16.96
N ALA A 5 -29.57 -42.03 17.10
CA ALA A 5 -28.16 -42.24 17.39
C ALA A 5 -27.38 -41.96 16.11
N ALA A 6 -26.85 -40.74 16.00
CA ALA A 6 -25.86 -40.40 14.99
C ALA A 6 -24.57 -41.17 15.31
N THR A 7 -24.33 -42.26 14.60
CA THR A 7 -23.07 -43.00 14.71
C THR A 7 -22.00 -42.26 13.91
N ASN A 8 -20.99 -41.73 14.59
CA ASN A 8 -19.83 -41.13 13.94
C ASN A 8 -18.73 -42.18 13.74
N VAL A 9 -18.20 -42.25 12.53
CA VAL A 9 -16.97 -43.00 12.22
C VAL A 9 -15.86 -41.98 12.01
N SER A 10 -14.81 -42.06 12.82
CA SER A 10 -13.64 -41.18 12.77
C SER A 10 -12.34 -41.98 12.80
N GLY A 11 -11.25 -41.40 12.31
CA GLY A 11 -9.91 -42.03 12.35
C GLY A 11 -9.60 -42.98 11.20
N VAL A 12 -10.39 -42.95 10.11
CA VAL A 12 -10.08 -43.70 8.88
C VAL A 12 -8.87 -43.04 8.21
N PRO A 13 -7.73 -43.75 8.02
CA PRO A 13 -6.55 -43.17 7.40
C PRO A 13 -6.80 -42.90 5.91
N ILE A 14 -7.06 -41.63 5.58
CA ILE A 14 -7.34 -41.13 4.23
C ILE A 14 -6.20 -41.46 3.25
N SER A 15 -4.95 -41.49 3.73
CA SER A 15 -3.76 -41.77 2.90
C SER A 15 -3.73 -43.14 2.22
N LYS A 16 -4.60 -44.09 2.62
CA LYS A 16 -4.72 -45.41 1.98
C LYS A 16 -5.78 -45.50 0.88
N PHE A 17 -6.66 -44.51 0.78
CA PHE A 17 -7.82 -44.56 -0.12
C PHE A 17 -7.69 -43.63 -1.33
N TYR A 18 -6.84 -42.60 -1.25
CA TYR A 18 -6.70 -41.58 -2.30
C TYR A 18 -5.25 -41.52 -2.76
N SER A 19 -5.01 -41.97 -3.98
CA SER A 19 -3.69 -41.98 -4.62
C SER A 19 -3.53 -40.90 -5.68
N THR A 20 -4.63 -40.25 -6.10
CA THR A 20 -4.61 -39.20 -7.13
C THR A 20 -5.50 -38.01 -6.73
N PRO A 21 -5.26 -36.80 -7.24
CA PRO A 21 -6.18 -35.70 -7.11
C PRO A 21 -7.49 -35.96 -7.87
N GLY A 22 -8.62 -35.45 -7.37
CA GLY A 22 -9.90 -35.55 -8.04
C GLY A 22 -11.10 -35.29 -7.13
N VAL A 23 -12.29 -35.32 -7.72
CA VAL A 23 -13.56 -35.31 -6.97
C VAL A 23 -13.87 -36.75 -6.56
N TYR A 24 -14.05 -36.97 -5.26
CA TYR A 24 -14.39 -38.24 -4.67
C TYR A 24 -15.80 -38.19 -4.10
N THR A 25 -16.50 -39.32 -4.21
CA THR A 25 -17.81 -39.51 -3.58
C THR A 25 -17.65 -40.54 -2.47
N LEU A 26 -17.80 -40.12 -1.23
CA LEU A 26 -17.96 -41.03 -0.10
C LEU A 26 -19.41 -41.52 -0.14
N SER A 27 -19.60 -42.82 -0.34
CA SER A 27 -20.92 -43.46 -0.26
C SER A 27 -20.97 -44.36 0.97
N ALA A 28 -22.00 -44.21 1.79
CA ALA A 28 -22.26 -45.05 2.95
C ALA A 28 -23.60 -45.76 2.77
N THR A 29 -23.62 -47.05 3.04
CA THR A 29 -24.82 -47.88 3.00
C THR A 29 -25.00 -48.58 4.33
N ALA A 30 -26.20 -48.51 4.90
CA ALA A 30 -26.59 -49.21 6.11
C ALA A 30 -27.77 -50.14 5.79
N GLU A 31 -27.72 -51.37 6.28
CA GLU A 31 -28.79 -52.35 6.15
C GLU A 31 -29.26 -52.78 7.54
N LEU A 32 -30.58 -52.75 7.76
CA LEU A 32 -31.22 -53.27 8.96
C LEU A 32 -32.57 -53.90 8.56
N ASP A 33 -32.78 -55.16 8.96
CA ASP A 33 -34.03 -55.89 8.72
C ASP A 33 -34.49 -55.88 7.25
N GLY A 34 -33.54 -55.95 6.32
CA GLY A 34 -33.81 -55.93 4.87
C GLY A 34 -34.11 -54.54 4.28
N VAL A 35 -34.05 -53.49 5.09
CA VAL A 35 -34.13 -52.09 4.63
C VAL A 35 -32.72 -51.55 4.43
N ILE A 36 -32.44 -51.10 3.22
CA ILE A 36 -31.15 -50.49 2.84
C ILE A 36 -31.33 -48.97 2.75
N LEU A 37 -30.49 -48.24 3.49
CA LEU A 37 -30.36 -46.78 3.38
C LEU A 37 -28.97 -46.44 2.83
N SER A 38 -28.93 -45.57 1.84
CA SER A 38 -27.67 -45.07 1.27
C SER A 38 -27.60 -43.55 1.36
N GLN A 39 -26.44 -43.02 1.73
CA GLN A 39 -26.09 -41.61 1.63
C GLN A 39 -24.77 -41.45 0.88
N SER A 40 -24.61 -40.30 0.23
CA SER A 40 -23.35 -39.93 -0.40
C SER A 40 -22.97 -38.48 -0.10
N ALA A 41 -21.67 -38.22 -0.02
CA ALA A 41 -21.09 -36.89 0.12
C ALA A 41 -19.94 -36.74 -0.87
N GLN A 42 -19.91 -35.63 -1.60
CA GLN A 42 -18.80 -35.31 -2.49
C GLN A 42 -17.78 -34.43 -1.78
N PHE A 43 -16.50 -34.67 -2.05
CA PHE A 43 -15.38 -33.84 -1.63
C PHE A 43 -14.27 -33.90 -2.68
N THR A 44 -13.38 -32.91 -2.69
CA THR A 44 -12.26 -32.87 -3.64
C THR A 44 -10.97 -33.14 -2.90
N VAL A 45 -10.17 -34.08 -3.41
CA VAL A 45 -8.77 -34.26 -2.99
C VAL A 45 -7.91 -33.52 -4.00
N SER A 46 -7.25 -32.46 -3.56
CA SER A 46 -6.24 -31.76 -4.37
C SER A 46 -4.85 -32.28 -4.05
N SER A 47 -3.97 -32.40 -5.05
CA SER A 47 -2.52 -32.36 -4.84
C SER A 47 -2.03 -31.03 -5.40
N PRO A 48 -1.98 -29.97 -4.58
CA PRO A 48 -1.48 -28.69 -5.00
C PRO A 48 -0.01 -28.86 -5.40
N ASN A 49 0.31 -28.60 -6.66
CA ASN A 49 1.70 -28.44 -7.08
C ASN A 49 2.07 -26.97 -6.89
N ILE A 50 3.19 -26.71 -6.20
CA ILE A 50 3.68 -25.35 -5.94
C ILE A 50 5.08 -25.23 -6.56
N LEU A 51 5.18 -24.43 -7.62
CA LEU A 51 6.42 -24.15 -8.34
C LEU A 51 6.91 -22.75 -7.98
N LEU A 52 8.09 -22.66 -7.37
CA LEU A 52 8.73 -21.38 -7.06
C LEU A 52 9.24 -20.73 -8.36
N VAL A 53 9.02 -19.43 -8.52
CA VAL A 53 9.37 -18.69 -9.74
C VAL A 53 10.48 -17.69 -9.47
N TYR A 54 10.33 -16.86 -8.44
CA TYR A 54 11.30 -15.81 -8.14
C TYR A 54 11.33 -15.50 -6.63
N PRO A 55 12.51 -15.29 -6.02
CA PRO A 55 13.84 -15.38 -6.63
C PRO A 55 14.20 -16.81 -7.08
N PRO A 56 14.81 -17.00 -8.27
CA PRO A 56 15.23 -18.33 -8.72
C PRO A 56 16.18 -19.02 -7.75
N ASN A 57 16.20 -20.35 -7.76
CA ASN A 57 17.08 -21.12 -6.89
C ASN A 57 18.56 -20.77 -7.14
N GLY A 58 19.30 -20.43 -6.07
CA GLY A 58 20.70 -20.05 -6.14
C GLY A 58 20.94 -18.62 -6.60
N SER A 59 19.93 -17.74 -6.58
CA SER A 59 20.12 -16.32 -6.90
C SER A 59 21.12 -15.68 -5.94
N GLN A 60 22.04 -14.87 -6.46
CA GLN A 60 23.04 -14.20 -5.64
C GLN A 60 22.96 -12.70 -5.78
N GLY A 61 23.23 -11.99 -4.70
CA GLY A 61 23.40 -10.55 -4.74
C GLY A 61 22.14 -9.80 -5.16
N LEU A 62 20.96 -10.24 -4.71
CA LEU A 62 19.71 -9.56 -5.05
C LEU A 62 19.69 -8.14 -4.48
N THR A 63 19.35 -7.18 -5.32
CA THR A 63 19.28 -5.73 -5.00
C THR A 63 17.85 -5.19 -5.00
N ASP A 64 16.86 -6.03 -5.29
CA ASP A 64 15.47 -5.64 -5.42
C ASP A 64 14.91 -5.02 -4.13
N GLN A 65 14.40 -3.78 -4.24
CA GLN A 65 13.67 -3.10 -3.17
C GLN A 65 12.30 -2.61 -3.68
N PRO A 66 11.18 -3.21 -3.25
CA PRO A 66 11.09 -4.37 -2.36
C PRO A 66 11.41 -5.69 -3.07
N LEU A 67 11.89 -6.69 -2.31
CA LEU A 67 12.08 -8.04 -2.83
C LEU A 67 10.71 -8.69 -3.05
N ILE A 68 10.41 -9.10 -4.28
CA ILE A 68 9.12 -9.75 -4.58
C ILE A 68 9.33 -11.26 -4.59
N PHE A 69 8.52 -12.02 -3.89
CA PHE A 69 8.45 -13.48 -4.00
C PHE A 69 7.31 -13.88 -4.93
N ARG A 70 7.52 -14.83 -5.85
CA ARG A 70 6.51 -15.29 -6.81
C ARG A 70 6.54 -16.80 -6.95
N TRP A 71 5.37 -17.41 -7.04
CA TRP A 71 5.21 -18.85 -7.28
C TRP A 71 4.03 -19.10 -8.23
N ASN A 72 3.95 -20.31 -8.77
CA ASN A 72 2.78 -20.81 -9.47
C ASN A 72 2.20 -21.95 -8.62
N SER A 73 0.88 -21.93 -8.42
CA SER A 73 0.22 -22.95 -7.61
C SER A 73 -1.23 -23.18 -8.03
N SER A 74 -1.75 -24.35 -7.69
CA SER A 74 -3.16 -24.71 -7.88
C SER A 74 -3.75 -25.26 -6.59
N GLY A 75 -4.99 -24.91 -6.25
CA GLY A 75 -5.79 -25.66 -5.27
C GLY A 75 -5.63 -25.35 -3.77
N ALA A 76 -4.87 -24.33 -3.36
CA ALA A 76 -4.85 -23.85 -1.97
C ALA A 76 -5.64 -22.55 -1.82
N ALA A 77 -6.34 -22.38 -0.69
CA ALA A 77 -7.11 -21.17 -0.41
C ALA A 77 -6.21 -20.02 0.07
N ASN A 78 -5.18 -20.37 0.83
CA ASN A 78 -4.17 -19.44 1.32
C ASN A 78 -2.78 -20.05 1.13
N TYR A 79 -1.77 -19.20 1.19
CA TYR A 79 -0.37 -19.59 1.16
C TYR A 79 0.35 -19.08 2.39
N ARG A 80 1.49 -19.68 2.72
CA ARG A 80 2.42 -19.18 3.73
C ARG A 80 3.81 -19.14 3.13
N LEU A 81 4.42 -17.95 3.13
CA LEU A 81 5.82 -17.75 2.79
C LEU A 81 6.67 -17.98 4.04
N VAL A 82 7.60 -18.91 3.94
CA VAL A 82 8.59 -19.20 4.98
C VAL A 82 9.97 -18.91 4.42
N ILE A 83 10.77 -18.13 5.15
CA ILE A 83 12.17 -17.86 4.84
C ILE A 83 13.02 -18.29 6.02
N ARG A 84 14.11 -19.03 5.76
CA ARG A 84 15.05 -19.49 6.79
C ARG A 84 16.45 -19.02 6.50
N SER A 85 17.22 -18.76 7.56
CA SER A 85 18.63 -18.36 7.46
C SER A 85 19.55 -19.56 7.64
N TYR A 86 20.50 -19.75 6.72
CA TYR A 86 21.54 -20.78 6.85
C TYR A 86 22.48 -20.52 8.03
N THR A 87 22.87 -19.26 8.24
CA THR A 87 23.81 -18.87 9.31
C THR A 87 23.18 -19.05 10.70
N GLN A 88 21.86 -18.99 10.80
CA GLN A 88 21.10 -19.27 12.03
C GLN A 88 20.64 -20.73 12.14
N GLY A 89 21.27 -21.67 11.41
CA GLY A 89 20.95 -23.10 11.51
C GLY A 89 19.58 -23.47 10.94
N LEU A 90 19.17 -22.82 9.84
CA LEU A 90 17.86 -22.98 9.19
C LEU A 90 16.68 -22.57 10.08
N LYS A 91 16.88 -21.61 10.98
CA LYS A 91 15.81 -20.99 11.75
C LYS A 91 14.90 -20.16 10.83
N GLU A 92 13.60 -20.25 11.03
CA GLU A 92 12.61 -19.39 10.37
C GLU A 92 12.81 -17.94 10.81
N VAL A 93 13.21 -17.09 9.87
CA VAL A 93 13.38 -15.64 10.07
C VAL A 93 12.19 -14.85 9.55
N PHE A 94 11.39 -15.46 8.69
CA PHE A 94 10.13 -14.90 8.21
C PHE A 94 9.11 -16.02 8.00
N ASN A 95 7.87 -15.78 8.43
CA ASN A 95 6.77 -16.72 8.32
C ASN A 95 5.45 -15.93 8.25
N GLN A 96 4.86 -15.79 7.06
CA GLN A 96 3.70 -14.94 6.83
C GLN A 96 2.64 -15.65 5.99
N LYS A 97 1.38 -15.56 6.42
CA LYS A 97 0.20 -15.99 5.66
C LYS A 97 -0.17 -14.97 4.60
N ILE A 98 -0.52 -15.46 3.41
CA ILE A 98 -0.80 -14.71 2.20
C ILE A 98 -2.14 -15.21 1.64
N GLY A 99 -3.10 -14.30 1.43
CA GLY A 99 -4.44 -14.65 0.99
C GLY A 99 -4.54 -14.74 -0.52
N GLY A 100 -4.83 -15.93 -1.06
CA GLY A 100 -5.24 -16.20 -2.45
C GLY A 100 -4.33 -15.73 -3.61
N GLN A 101 -3.29 -14.96 -3.33
CA GLN A 101 -2.35 -14.41 -4.31
C GLN A 101 -1.15 -15.33 -4.45
N ASN A 102 -0.51 -15.27 -5.62
CA ASN A 102 0.67 -16.06 -5.97
C ASN A 102 1.97 -15.25 -5.93
N PHE A 103 1.97 -14.14 -5.20
CA PHE A 103 3.14 -13.31 -4.96
C PHE A 103 3.09 -12.64 -3.59
N PHE A 104 4.24 -12.13 -3.14
CA PHE A 104 4.36 -11.34 -1.93
C PHE A 104 5.44 -10.27 -2.09
N SER A 105 5.13 -9.02 -1.75
CA SER A 105 6.11 -7.93 -1.72
C SER A 105 6.73 -7.84 -0.32
N TYR A 106 8.00 -8.17 -0.20
CA TYR A 106 8.74 -8.12 1.05
C TYR A 106 9.39 -6.74 1.21
N ASN A 107 8.82 -5.92 2.10
CA ASN A 107 9.16 -4.50 2.26
C ASN A 107 10.02 -4.20 3.51
N GLY A 108 10.67 -5.17 4.16
CA GLY A 108 11.55 -4.85 5.28
C GLY A 108 12.04 -6.02 6.13
N SER A 109 13.11 -5.76 6.89
CA SER A 109 13.77 -6.52 7.98
C SER A 109 12.98 -7.73 8.54
N PRO A 110 13.59 -8.92 8.76
CA PRO A 110 14.94 -9.14 9.26
C PRO A 110 15.96 -9.73 8.27
N LEU A 111 15.69 -9.78 6.96
CA LEU A 111 16.74 -10.24 6.03
C LEU A 111 17.89 -9.24 6.02
N SER A 112 19.04 -9.66 6.55
CA SER A 112 20.29 -8.91 6.54
C SER A 112 21.08 -9.24 5.28
N ALA A 113 21.66 -8.23 4.66
CA ALA A 113 22.64 -8.46 3.62
C ALA A 113 24.02 -8.68 4.27
N GLY A 114 24.64 -9.84 4.02
CA GLY A 114 25.97 -10.16 4.54
C GLY A 114 26.70 -11.10 3.60
N GLU A 115 28.03 -11.02 3.55
CA GLU A 115 28.89 -11.77 2.60
C GLU A 115 28.70 -13.30 2.67
N ASN A 116 28.16 -13.83 3.76
CA ASN A 116 27.87 -15.25 3.96
C ASN A 116 26.40 -15.53 4.34
N GLU A 117 25.52 -14.53 4.22
CA GLU A 117 24.12 -14.68 4.59
C GLU A 117 23.34 -15.26 3.40
N GLN A 118 23.05 -16.56 3.51
CA GLN A 118 22.20 -17.27 2.56
C GLN A 118 20.85 -17.59 3.20
N TYR A 119 19.80 -17.38 2.43
CA TYR A 119 18.44 -17.72 2.79
C TYR A 119 17.95 -18.89 1.95
N ASP A 120 17.03 -19.66 2.52
CA ASP A 120 16.09 -20.44 1.72
C ASP A 120 14.68 -19.90 1.89
N TRP A 121 13.85 -20.10 0.88
CA TRP A 121 12.44 -19.80 0.96
C TRP A 121 11.61 -20.92 0.36
N ARG A 122 10.41 -21.07 0.91
CA ARG A 122 9.41 -22.03 0.44
C ARG A 122 8.02 -21.46 0.60
N ILE A 123 7.09 -22.06 -0.12
CA ILE A 123 5.66 -21.77 0.00
C ILE A 123 4.94 -23.02 0.52
N GLU A 124 4.09 -22.82 1.51
CA GLU A 124 3.14 -23.82 2.01
C GLU A 124 1.73 -23.45 1.54
N GLY A 125 1.00 -24.40 0.97
CA GLY A 125 -0.41 -24.26 0.65
C GLY A 125 -1.28 -24.65 1.84
N LEU A 126 -2.24 -23.79 2.18
CA LEU A 126 -3.12 -23.94 3.34
C LEU A 126 -4.59 -24.11 2.93
N ASP A 127 -5.32 -24.93 3.70
CA ASP A 127 -6.78 -25.02 3.62
C ASP A 127 -7.48 -23.84 4.33
N GLN A 128 -8.81 -23.89 4.42
CA GLN A 128 -9.62 -22.86 5.09
C GLN A 128 -9.42 -22.83 6.63
N ASN A 129 -8.87 -23.89 7.21
CA ASN A 129 -8.61 -24.04 8.64
C ASN A 129 -7.12 -23.86 8.99
N ASP A 130 -6.31 -23.33 8.05
CA ASP A 130 -4.87 -23.16 8.18
C ASP A 130 -4.04 -24.44 8.32
N ASN A 131 -4.62 -25.59 7.95
CA ASN A 131 -3.85 -26.82 7.83
C ASN A 131 -3.01 -26.79 6.55
N LYS A 132 -1.76 -27.23 6.67
CA LYS A 132 -0.86 -27.42 5.53
C LYS A 132 -1.34 -28.59 4.68
N ILE A 133 -1.73 -28.29 3.44
CA ILE A 133 -2.18 -29.28 2.44
C ILE A 133 -1.18 -29.46 1.29
N ALA A 134 -0.20 -28.56 1.17
CA ALA A 134 0.89 -28.68 0.20
C ALA A 134 2.12 -27.87 0.61
N GLN A 135 3.22 -28.15 -0.06
CA GLN A 135 4.47 -27.40 0.05
C GLN A 135 5.20 -27.44 -1.30
N SER A 136 5.98 -26.42 -1.61
CA SER A 136 7.00 -26.54 -2.66
C SER A 136 8.01 -27.66 -2.31
N ASP A 137 8.31 -28.52 -3.28
CA ASP A 137 9.14 -29.71 -3.11
C ASP A 137 10.57 -29.38 -2.67
N ILE A 138 11.16 -28.34 -3.29
CA ILE A 138 12.53 -27.92 -3.05
C ILE A 138 12.51 -26.44 -2.62
N PRO A 139 13.04 -26.09 -1.43
CA PRO A 139 13.20 -24.69 -1.07
C PRO A 139 14.23 -24.05 -1.99
N TYR A 140 13.94 -22.85 -2.48
CA TYR A 140 14.87 -22.09 -3.32
C TYR A 140 15.80 -21.27 -2.43
N THR A 141 17.08 -21.20 -2.79
CA THR A 141 18.05 -20.42 -2.06
C THR A 141 18.32 -19.08 -2.73
N PHE A 142 18.68 -18.07 -1.93
CA PHE A 142 19.15 -16.78 -2.45
C PHE A 142 20.10 -16.08 -1.47
N THR A 143 20.89 -15.14 -1.97
CA THR A 143 21.60 -14.14 -1.16
C THR A 143 21.18 -12.73 -1.55
N LEU A 144 21.19 -11.82 -0.58
CA LEU A 144 21.04 -10.39 -0.84
C LEU A 144 22.41 -9.81 -1.17
N ALA A 145 22.47 -8.79 -2.04
CA ALA A 145 23.69 -8.03 -2.21
C ALA A 145 24.03 -7.39 -0.87
N SER A 146 25.17 -7.77 -0.29
CA SER A 146 25.77 -7.00 0.80
C SER A 146 25.79 -5.54 0.35
N SER A 147 25.12 -4.65 1.10
CA SER A 147 25.52 -3.26 1.11
C SER A 147 26.99 -3.29 1.50
N ASP A 148 27.88 -3.10 0.53
CA ASP A 148 29.32 -3.11 0.79
C ASP A 148 29.56 -2.17 1.99
N PRO A 149 30.26 -2.62 3.04
CA PRO A 149 30.38 -1.87 4.29
C PRO A 149 30.99 -0.48 4.12
N LEU A 150 31.57 -0.19 2.94
CA LEU A 150 32.12 1.10 2.58
C LEU A 150 31.22 1.94 1.66
N THR A 151 30.07 1.44 1.23
CA THR A 151 29.18 2.23 0.38
C THR A 151 28.56 3.37 1.17
N ARG A 152 28.47 4.50 0.49
CA ARG A 152 27.84 5.71 0.98
C ARG A 152 26.58 5.85 0.15
N ASP A 153 25.42 5.76 0.78
CA ASP A 153 24.14 5.92 0.10
C ASP A 153 23.12 6.51 1.08
N LEU A 154 22.68 7.74 0.83
CA LEU A 154 21.64 8.40 1.61
C LEU A 154 20.51 8.83 0.69
N ALA A 155 19.37 8.16 0.81
CA ALA A 155 18.24 8.36 -0.07
C ALA A 155 17.16 9.24 0.58
N VAL A 156 16.51 10.08 -0.22
CA VAL A 156 15.22 10.67 0.13
C VAL A 156 14.11 9.67 -0.23
N THR A 157 13.73 8.82 0.72
CA THR A 157 12.79 7.72 0.47
C THR A 157 11.32 8.15 0.48
N GLY A 158 10.99 9.25 1.17
CA GLY A 158 9.62 9.75 1.29
C GLY A 158 9.51 11.25 1.10
N LEU A 159 8.45 11.68 0.43
CA LEU A 159 8.01 13.07 0.34
C LEU A 159 6.49 13.04 0.32
N GLU A 160 5.84 13.56 1.36
CA GLU A 160 4.39 13.44 1.56
C GLU A 160 3.81 14.76 2.07
N VAL A 161 2.56 15.06 1.71
CA VAL A 161 1.81 16.19 2.29
C VAL A 161 1.10 15.71 3.55
N LEU A 162 1.41 16.29 4.69
CA LEU A 162 0.76 15.99 5.97
C LEU A 162 -0.56 16.75 6.15
N SER A 163 -0.58 18.03 5.80
CA SER A 163 -1.78 18.85 5.94
C SER A 163 -1.76 20.04 4.99
N LYS A 164 -2.95 20.56 4.70
CA LYS A 164 -3.19 21.76 3.90
C LYS A 164 -4.09 22.68 4.71
N GLN A 165 -3.67 23.92 4.96
CA GLN A 165 -4.44 24.94 5.67
C GLN A 165 -4.36 26.24 4.87
N GLY A 166 -5.41 26.55 4.11
CA GLY A 166 -5.35 27.61 3.10
C GLY A 166 -4.23 27.35 2.09
N PHE A 167 -3.33 28.32 1.93
CA PHE A 167 -2.14 28.19 1.08
C PHE A 167 -0.94 27.58 1.81
N THR A 168 -1.02 27.36 3.12
CA THR A 168 0.08 26.79 3.89
C THR A 168 0.01 25.26 3.84
N LEU A 169 1.12 24.65 3.42
CA LEU A 169 1.29 23.21 3.29
C LEU A 169 2.32 22.72 4.29
N ARG A 170 2.02 21.61 4.97
CA ARG A 170 3.00 20.87 5.77
C ARG A 170 3.41 19.60 5.05
N PHE A 171 4.70 19.40 4.91
CA PHE A 171 5.30 18.22 4.27
C PHE A 171 6.06 17.39 5.29
N LYS A 172 6.11 16.08 5.05
CA LYS A 172 7.03 15.14 5.68
C LYS A 172 8.00 14.63 4.63
N VAL A 173 9.28 14.73 4.92
CA VAL A 173 10.37 14.18 4.13
C VAL A 173 11.04 13.07 4.93
N SER A 174 11.18 11.89 4.35
CA SER A 174 11.89 10.77 4.95
C SER A 174 13.23 10.57 4.27
N VAL A 175 14.28 10.46 5.07
CA VAL A 175 15.65 10.20 4.64
C VAL A 175 16.13 8.91 5.30
N GLU A 176 16.77 8.06 4.52
CA GLU A 176 17.29 6.77 4.98
C GLU A 176 18.73 6.59 4.53
N ASN A 177 19.60 6.12 5.42
CA ASN A 177 20.94 5.67 5.06
C ASN A 177 20.84 4.24 4.51
N GLN A 178 20.94 4.09 3.20
CA GLN A 178 20.92 2.81 2.50
C GLN A 178 22.34 2.23 2.31
N GLY A 179 23.38 2.99 2.68
CA GLY A 179 24.78 2.59 2.59
C GLY A 179 25.28 1.81 3.80
N GLY A 180 26.52 1.32 3.69
CA GLY A 180 27.22 0.58 4.75
C GLY A 180 27.93 1.46 5.78
N THR A 181 28.07 2.76 5.52
CA THR A 181 28.85 3.70 6.34
C THR A 181 27.98 4.65 7.16
N THR A 182 28.50 5.13 8.29
CA THR A 182 27.82 6.17 9.08
C THR A 182 28.10 7.54 8.49
N GLU A 183 27.05 8.34 8.30
CA GLU A 183 27.13 9.66 7.68
C GLU A 183 26.69 10.77 8.66
N SER A 184 27.21 11.99 8.51
CA SER A 184 26.84 13.14 9.35
C SER A 184 27.14 14.47 8.68
N ASN A 185 26.55 15.55 9.20
CA ASN A 185 26.75 16.92 8.70
C ASN A 185 26.34 17.09 7.23
N ILE A 186 25.24 16.44 6.86
CA ILE A 186 24.67 16.50 5.51
C ILE A 186 23.46 17.41 5.55
N ASP A 187 23.30 18.27 4.55
CA ASP A 187 22.19 19.20 4.49
C ASP A 187 21.03 18.65 3.67
N LEU A 188 19.84 18.59 4.26
CA LEU A 188 18.58 18.37 3.57
C LEU A 188 17.97 19.72 3.17
N LYS A 189 17.87 19.95 1.87
CA LYS A 189 17.21 21.11 1.26
C LYS A 189 15.79 20.75 0.85
N PHE A 190 14.84 21.61 1.18
CA PHE A 190 13.45 21.48 0.76
C PHE A 190 12.96 22.79 0.16
N SER A 191 12.26 22.71 -0.97
CA SER A 191 11.67 23.85 -1.65
C SER A 191 10.32 23.50 -2.27
N LEU A 192 9.48 24.52 -2.48
CA LEU A 192 8.22 24.42 -3.21
C LEU A 192 8.16 25.51 -4.29
N GLY A 193 7.96 25.10 -5.54
CA GLY A 193 7.87 26.05 -6.66
C GLY A 193 9.16 26.86 -6.88
N GLY A 194 10.30 26.30 -6.47
CA GLY A 194 11.61 26.97 -6.51
C GLY A 194 11.96 27.81 -5.29
N LEU A 195 11.01 28.03 -4.36
CA LEU A 195 11.24 28.80 -3.14
C LEU A 195 11.67 27.88 -1.98
N PRO A 196 12.80 28.16 -1.30
CA PRO A 196 13.24 27.34 -0.18
C PRO A 196 12.27 27.46 1.00
N ALA A 197 12.05 26.34 1.69
CA ALA A 197 11.20 26.32 2.86
C ALA A 197 11.86 27.03 4.06
N PRO A 198 11.08 27.70 4.93
CA PRO A 198 11.56 28.15 6.23
C PRO A 198 12.26 27.02 6.99
N GLY A 199 13.46 27.30 7.52
CA GLY A 199 14.28 26.31 8.22
C GLY A 199 15.08 25.38 7.32
N SER A 200 15.06 25.56 5.99
CA SER A 200 15.91 24.83 5.05
C SER A 200 17.19 25.63 4.68
N PRO A 201 18.37 25.00 4.57
CA PRO A 201 18.66 23.58 4.79
C PRO A 201 18.57 23.16 6.26
N VAL A 202 18.20 21.90 6.49
CA VAL A 202 18.30 21.22 7.80
C VAL A 202 19.50 20.29 7.77
N THR A 203 20.45 20.47 8.68
CA THR A 203 21.57 19.54 8.81
C THR A 203 21.12 18.27 9.52
N LEU A 204 21.32 17.11 8.89
CA LEU A 204 21.03 15.81 9.45
C LEU A 204 22.00 15.51 10.62
N PRO A 205 21.50 14.93 11.72
CA PRO A 205 22.36 14.36 12.76
C PRO A 205 23.08 13.12 12.22
N LEU A 206 23.88 12.46 13.07
CA LEU A 206 24.53 11.19 12.74
C LEU A 206 23.52 10.14 12.23
N MET A 207 23.70 9.67 11.00
CA MET A 207 22.88 8.67 10.32
C MET A 207 23.65 7.35 10.23
N GLN A 208 23.34 6.42 11.12
CA GLN A 208 23.87 5.04 11.07
C GLN A 208 23.34 4.28 9.84
N PRO A 209 24.01 3.22 9.38
CA PRO A 209 23.46 2.34 8.34
C PRO A 209 22.02 1.88 8.67
N ALA A 210 21.14 1.88 7.68
CA ALA A 210 19.69 1.59 7.80
C ALA A 210 18.90 2.55 8.72
N ALA A 211 19.51 3.63 9.24
CA ALA A 211 18.78 4.60 10.03
C ALA A 211 17.84 5.42 9.14
N THR A 212 16.57 5.49 9.53
CA THR A 212 15.58 6.37 8.90
C THR A 212 15.24 7.54 9.81
N ARG A 213 15.15 8.73 9.24
CA ARG A 213 14.69 9.96 9.92
C ARG A 213 13.66 10.68 9.08
N SER A 214 12.74 11.36 9.75
CA SER A 214 11.75 12.21 9.09
C SER A 214 11.90 13.66 9.53
N TYR A 215 11.70 14.56 8.58
CA TYR A 215 11.76 16.00 8.75
C TYR A 215 10.45 16.60 8.27
N GLU A 216 10.01 17.66 8.94
CA GLU A 216 8.80 18.37 8.57
C GLU A 216 9.13 19.77 8.11
N PHE A 217 8.48 20.20 7.03
CA PHE A 217 8.60 21.54 6.48
C PHE A 217 7.22 22.16 6.34
N THR A 218 7.11 23.44 6.68
CA THR A 218 5.89 24.22 6.49
C THR A 218 6.20 25.31 5.46
N VAL A 219 5.47 25.34 4.36
CA VAL A 219 5.68 26.29 3.25
C VAL A 219 4.37 26.85 2.76
N ASP A 220 4.38 28.11 2.34
CA ASP A 220 3.25 28.71 1.65
C ASP A 220 3.32 28.43 0.16
N PHE A 221 2.18 28.11 -0.44
CA PHE A 221 2.06 27.88 -1.87
C PHE A 221 2.32 29.18 -2.64
N PRO A 222 3.20 29.20 -3.66
CA PRO A 222 3.48 30.40 -4.44
C PRO A 222 2.19 30.98 -5.06
N SER A 223 1.95 32.27 -4.85
CA SER A 223 0.68 32.91 -5.24
C SER A 223 0.49 32.98 -6.76
N ASP A 224 1.60 33.04 -7.51
CA ASP A 224 1.69 33.13 -8.96
C ASP A 224 1.63 31.78 -9.69
N GLN A 225 1.50 30.67 -8.95
CA GLN A 225 1.48 29.32 -9.51
C GLN A 225 0.15 28.63 -9.20
N ASN A 226 -0.36 27.83 -10.16
CA ASN A 226 -1.50 26.93 -9.95
C ASN A 226 -1.03 25.49 -9.62
N GLN A 227 0.22 25.17 -9.98
CA GLN A 227 0.89 23.93 -9.67
C GLN A 227 2.35 24.25 -9.36
N SER A 228 2.90 23.59 -8.35
CA SER A 228 4.27 23.79 -7.90
C SER A 228 4.95 22.46 -7.67
N LEU A 229 6.26 22.40 -7.94
CA LEU A 229 7.07 21.22 -7.66
C LEU A 229 7.65 21.33 -6.26
N ALA A 230 7.31 20.39 -5.38
CA ALA A 230 7.99 20.18 -4.12
C ALA A 230 9.25 19.35 -4.38
N THR A 231 10.41 19.81 -3.89
CA THR A 231 11.70 19.18 -4.11
C THR A 231 12.42 19.03 -2.77
N ALA A 232 12.77 17.80 -2.41
CA ALA A 232 13.62 17.48 -1.27
C ALA A 232 14.93 16.89 -1.79
N CYS A 233 16.06 17.48 -1.44
CA CYS A 233 17.38 17.06 -1.94
C CYS A 233 18.42 17.10 -0.83
N LEU A 234 19.23 16.05 -0.76
CA LEU A 234 20.43 15.99 0.07
C LEU A 234 21.60 16.62 -0.67
N SER A 235 22.35 17.48 0.03
CA SER A 235 23.60 18.04 -0.46
C SER A 235 24.74 17.05 -0.19
N PHE A 236 24.63 15.85 -0.76
CA PHE A 236 25.50 14.71 -0.52
C PHE A 236 25.97 14.11 -1.84
N PHE A 237 27.23 13.68 -1.89
CA PHE A 237 27.80 12.96 -3.01
C PHE A 237 28.15 11.56 -2.55
N ASP A 238 27.48 10.59 -3.16
CA ASP A 238 27.46 9.21 -2.72
C ASP A 238 27.37 8.28 -3.92
N ASP A 239 27.27 6.98 -3.66
CA ASP A 239 27.39 5.97 -4.70
C ASP A 239 26.12 5.88 -5.57
N ASN A 240 25.01 6.49 -5.13
CA ASN A 240 23.71 6.44 -5.80
C ASN A 240 23.02 7.82 -5.90
N VAL A 241 23.75 8.82 -6.42
CA VAL A 241 23.28 10.21 -6.58
C VAL A 241 21.80 10.38 -7.03
N PRO A 242 21.23 9.58 -7.95
CA PRO A 242 19.82 9.72 -8.34
C PRO A 242 18.80 9.65 -7.20
N ASN A 243 19.08 8.96 -6.08
CA ASN A 243 18.15 8.82 -4.96
C ASN A 243 18.28 9.95 -3.90
N ASN A 244 19.29 10.81 -4.03
CA ASN A 244 19.53 11.95 -3.12
C ASN A 244 18.45 13.02 -3.22
N CYS A 245 17.65 13.00 -4.27
CA CYS A 245 16.58 13.93 -4.52
C CYS A 245 15.26 13.22 -4.78
N LYS A 246 14.17 13.76 -4.21
CA LYS A 246 12.80 13.36 -4.51
C LYS A 246 11.95 14.58 -4.81
N THR A 247 11.10 14.46 -5.82
CA THR A 247 10.21 15.53 -6.23
C THR A 247 8.76 15.06 -6.24
N MET A 248 7.84 16.00 -6.03
CA MET A 248 6.40 15.74 -6.06
C MET A 248 5.68 16.97 -6.62
N GLN A 249 4.82 16.78 -7.60
CA GLN A 249 3.98 17.85 -8.14
C GLN A 249 2.78 18.07 -7.22
N ILE A 250 2.55 19.32 -6.82
CA ILE A 250 1.48 19.72 -5.93
C ILE A 250 0.59 20.73 -6.63
N GLN A 251 -0.71 20.49 -6.61
CA GLN A 251 -1.70 21.46 -7.06
C GLN A 251 -2.01 22.46 -5.95
N LYS A 252 -2.24 23.72 -6.33
CA LYS A 252 -2.67 24.77 -5.42
C LYS A 252 -3.90 24.30 -4.65
N PRO A 253 -3.90 24.35 -3.31
CA PRO A 253 -5.08 24.01 -2.55
C PRO A 253 -6.25 24.90 -2.98
N PRO A 254 -7.47 24.36 -3.12
CA PRO A 254 -8.65 25.19 -3.34
C PRO A 254 -8.78 26.14 -2.15
N VAL A 255 -8.92 27.42 -2.43
CA VAL A 255 -9.16 28.41 -1.39
C VAL A 255 -10.55 28.15 -0.84
N GLU A 256 -10.67 27.78 0.43
CA GLU A 256 -11.97 27.83 1.09
C GLU A 256 -12.45 29.29 1.07
N GLY A 257 -13.43 29.59 0.21
CA GLY A 257 -13.98 30.92 0.03
C GLY A 257 -13.29 31.84 -0.99
N GLY A 258 -12.36 31.34 -1.81
CA GLY A 258 -11.73 32.13 -2.88
C GLY A 258 -12.13 31.62 -4.26
N GLY A 259 -12.91 32.42 -4.99
CA GLY A 259 -13.36 32.13 -6.34
C GLY A 259 -12.21 31.81 -7.30
N GLY A 260 -12.36 30.72 -8.05
CA GLY A 260 -11.44 30.28 -9.07
C GLY A 260 -11.55 28.78 -9.34
N ASP A 261 -12.40 28.42 -10.30
CA ASP A 261 -12.38 27.18 -11.10
C ASP A 261 -12.77 25.82 -10.47
N ALA A 262 -13.36 25.78 -9.27
CA ALA A 262 -13.88 24.53 -8.68
C ALA A 262 -15.43 24.43 -8.64
N ILE A 263 -16.13 25.04 -9.61
CA ILE A 263 -17.61 25.05 -9.69
C ILE A 263 -18.21 23.79 -10.37
N PHE A 264 -17.41 22.79 -10.74
CA PHE A 264 -17.89 21.65 -11.55
C PHE A 264 -17.71 20.25 -10.94
N ASP A 265 -17.89 20.09 -9.62
CA ASP A 265 -18.11 18.76 -9.04
C ASP A 265 -19.47 18.70 -8.31
N GLY A 266 -20.42 18.00 -8.94
CA GLY A 266 -21.87 18.03 -8.71
C GLY A 266 -22.36 17.34 -7.43
N GLY A 267 -21.64 17.45 -6.32
CA GLY A 267 -21.98 16.80 -5.06
C GLY A 267 -22.12 17.72 -3.84
N ARG A 268 -21.61 18.96 -3.88
CA ARG A 268 -21.66 19.87 -2.73
C ARG A 268 -22.89 20.77 -2.79
N LYS A 269 -23.78 20.66 -1.80
CA LYS A 269 -24.83 21.67 -1.56
C LYS A 269 -24.15 22.94 -1.08
N LEU A 270 -24.18 23.98 -1.90
CA LEU A 270 -23.66 25.31 -1.56
C LEU A 270 -24.49 25.91 -0.42
N SER A 271 -23.84 26.65 0.48
CA SER A 271 -24.53 27.45 1.50
C SER A 271 -25.28 28.63 0.85
N MET A 272 -26.20 29.25 1.60
CA MET A 272 -26.97 30.40 1.11
C MET A 272 -26.05 31.57 0.71
N ASP A 273 -25.00 31.82 1.48
CA ASP A 273 -24.01 32.87 1.19
C ASP A 273 -23.15 32.50 -0.04
N GLU A 274 -22.79 31.22 -0.20
CA GLU A 274 -22.05 30.73 -1.36
C GLU A 274 -22.89 30.84 -2.64
N LEU A 275 -24.19 30.51 -2.59
CA LEU A 275 -25.12 30.67 -3.70
C LEU A 275 -25.28 32.15 -4.06
N TRP A 276 -25.42 33.01 -3.07
CA TRP A 276 -25.56 34.45 -3.28
C TRP A 276 -24.34 35.04 -3.97
N SER A 277 -23.14 34.74 -3.47
CA SER A 277 -21.89 35.22 -4.05
C SER A 277 -21.67 34.68 -5.47
N ALA A 278 -22.05 33.42 -5.72
CA ALA A 278 -21.97 32.83 -7.06
C ALA A 278 -22.90 33.57 -8.05
N ILE A 279 -24.12 33.91 -7.65
CA ILE A 279 -25.06 34.64 -8.51
C ILE A 279 -24.57 36.08 -8.76
N GLU A 280 -24.09 36.78 -7.73
CA GLU A 280 -23.52 38.13 -7.89
C GLU A 280 -22.38 38.14 -8.92
N SER A 281 -21.51 37.13 -8.89
CA SER A 281 -20.44 36.99 -9.88
C SER A 281 -21.00 36.85 -11.31
N VAL A 282 -21.99 35.97 -11.51
CA VAL A 282 -22.60 35.75 -12.85
C VAL A 282 -23.32 36.99 -13.36
N LEU A 283 -24.00 37.73 -12.49
CA LEU A 283 -24.66 38.97 -12.86
C LEU A 283 -23.64 40.06 -13.20
N ALA A 284 -22.56 40.19 -12.43
CA ALA A 284 -21.51 41.18 -12.68
C ALA A 284 -20.82 40.97 -14.04
N GLU A 285 -20.58 39.72 -14.45
CA GLU A 285 -20.04 39.39 -15.77
C GLU A 285 -20.96 39.86 -16.91
N ARG A 286 -22.26 39.93 -16.66
CA ARG A 286 -23.28 40.40 -17.60
C ARG A 286 -23.59 41.90 -17.42
N GLY A 287 -22.85 42.61 -16.58
CA GLY A 287 -23.05 44.02 -16.29
C GLY A 287 -24.35 44.32 -15.54
N MET A 288 -24.87 43.36 -14.78
CA MET A 288 -26.08 43.48 -13.95
C MET A 288 -25.73 43.41 -12.46
N SER A 289 -26.59 43.97 -11.60
CA SER A 289 -26.47 43.82 -10.14
C SER A 289 -27.81 43.51 -9.49
N PHE A 290 -27.82 42.80 -8.36
CA PHE A 290 -29.04 42.58 -7.57
C PHE A 290 -29.69 43.87 -7.07
N SER A 291 -28.88 44.90 -6.83
CA SER A 291 -29.36 46.22 -6.41
C SER A 291 -30.27 46.87 -7.45
N ASP A 292 -30.08 46.56 -8.75
CA ASP A 292 -30.92 47.06 -9.83
C ASP A 292 -32.35 46.50 -9.77
N TYR A 293 -32.53 45.37 -9.08
CA TYR A 293 -33.81 44.65 -8.93
C TYR A 293 -34.38 44.78 -7.52
N GLY A 294 -33.75 45.54 -6.62
CA GLY A 294 -34.21 45.72 -5.24
C GLY A 294 -34.07 44.48 -4.36
N VAL A 295 -33.25 43.52 -4.78
CA VAL A 295 -33.03 42.24 -4.08
C VAL A 295 -31.87 42.42 -3.10
N VAL A 296 -32.09 42.15 -1.82
CA VAL A 296 -31.10 42.33 -0.75
C VAL A 296 -30.61 40.99 -0.19
N PRO A 297 -29.32 40.88 0.19
CA PRO A 297 -28.80 39.68 0.83
C PRO A 297 -29.58 39.35 2.11
N GLY A 298 -30.07 38.12 2.22
CA GLY A 298 -30.83 37.67 3.38
C GLY A 298 -32.32 38.06 3.38
N ASP A 299 -32.89 38.32 2.20
CA ASP A 299 -34.34 38.45 2.05
C ASP A 299 -35.04 37.19 2.61
N PRO A 300 -35.91 37.32 3.64
CA PRO A 300 -36.57 36.18 4.26
C PRO A 300 -37.49 35.41 3.30
N ASP A 301 -37.86 36.01 2.16
CA ASP A 301 -38.70 35.39 1.15
C ASP A 301 -37.91 34.55 0.13
N MET A 302 -36.57 34.56 0.17
CA MET A 302 -35.71 33.73 -0.70
C MET A 302 -35.11 32.55 0.05
N THR A 303 -35.48 31.33 -0.33
CA THR A 303 -34.86 30.12 0.24
C THR A 303 -33.57 29.74 -0.48
N ALA A 304 -32.76 28.87 0.14
CA ALA A 304 -31.56 28.32 -0.50
C ALA A 304 -31.91 27.48 -1.76
N GLU A 305 -33.11 26.91 -1.82
CA GLU A 305 -33.59 26.19 -3.00
C GLU A 305 -33.93 27.15 -4.16
N ASP A 306 -34.56 28.28 -3.85
CA ASP A 306 -34.85 29.33 -4.85
C ASP A 306 -33.57 29.94 -5.41
N LEU A 307 -32.56 30.19 -4.56
CA LEU A 307 -31.24 30.67 -4.99
C LEU A 307 -30.50 29.63 -5.85
N ALA A 308 -30.57 28.35 -5.50
CA ALA A 308 -30.00 27.30 -6.31
C ALA A 308 -30.67 27.19 -7.69
N ALA A 309 -32.01 27.28 -7.74
CA ALA A 309 -32.77 27.29 -8.99
C ALA A 309 -32.47 28.52 -9.84
N LEU A 310 -32.31 29.69 -9.23
CA LEU A 310 -31.94 30.93 -9.91
C LEU A 310 -30.53 30.85 -10.50
N LEU A 311 -29.57 30.32 -9.74
CA LEU A 311 -28.20 30.11 -10.22
C LEU A 311 -28.18 29.13 -11.40
N ASP A 312 -29.02 28.09 -11.38
CA ASP A 312 -29.15 27.14 -12.50
C ASP A 312 -29.78 27.78 -13.73
N ALA A 313 -30.78 28.67 -13.56
CA ALA A 313 -31.42 29.38 -14.65
C ALA A 313 -30.56 30.51 -15.26
N LEU A 314 -29.63 31.07 -14.50
CA LEU A 314 -28.70 32.11 -14.98
C LEU A 314 -27.51 31.55 -15.75
N ARG A 315 -27.18 30.27 -15.55
CA ARG A 315 -26.18 29.55 -16.35
C ARG A 315 -26.66 29.36 -17.79
#